data_AF-A0A2D7BW18-F1
#
_entry.id   AF-A0A2D7BW18-F1
#
_cell.length_a   1.000
_cell.length_b   1.000
_cell.length_c   1.000
_cell.angle_alpha   90.00
_cell.angle_beta   90.00
_cell.angle_gamma   90.00
#
_symmetry.space_group_name_H-M   'P 1'
#
loop_
_entity.id
_entity.type
_entity.pdbx_description
1 polymer ?
#
loop_
_entity_poly.entity_id
_entity_poly.type
_entity_poly.pdbx_seq_one_letter_code
_entity_poly.pdbx_strand_id
1 'polypeptide(L)'
;MMNNIPKKYQDLLDEFPFLTLIKYGGNEYVGIIQNMDNNLASMYNFENIKDIKDKKLFLEIGEEWWWGTNRMIPINIIFKNDFEKFKPCLLTFSIKDFEVLHGPTISLNNIIQKRVKRRNIQLVRRM
;
A
#
# COMPACT_ATOMS: atom_id res chain seq x y z
N MET A 1 15.66 -14.91 -4.63
CA MET A 1 15.77 -15.27 -3.20
C MET A 1 14.38 -15.14 -2.63
N MET A 2 13.80 -16.22 -2.11
CA MET A 2 12.49 -16.16 -1.46
C MET A 2 12.74 -15.58 -0.07
N ASN A 3 12.32 -14.33 0.15
CA ASN A 3 12.38 -13.73 1.48
C ASN A 3 11.51 -14.60 2.39
N ASN A 4 12.12 -15.25 3.39
CA ASN A 4 11.38 -16.07 4.35
C ASN A 4 10.44 -15.16 5.13
N ILE A 5 9.14 -15.29 4.86
CA ILE A 5 8.10 -14.65 5.66
C ILE A 5 8.14 -15.30 7.05
N PRO A 6 8.25 -14.52 8.14
CA PRO A 6 8.12 -15.09 9.48
C PRO A 6 6.77 -15.81 9.60
N LYS A 7 6.77 -17.05 10.10
CA LYS A 7 5.58 -17.91 10.18
C LYS A 7 4.38 -17.24 10.85
N LYS A 8 4.61 -16.31 11.77
CA LYS A 8 3.57 -15.51 12.45
C LYS A 8 2.72 -14.62 11.53
N TYR A 9 3.23 -14.26 10.35
CA TYR A 9 2.52 -13.40 9.38
C TYR A 9 1.99 -14.17 8.17
N GLN A 10 2.35 -15.44 8.02
CA GLN A 10 2.03 -16.25 6.84
C GLN A 10 0.51 -16.26 6.57
N ASP A 11 -0.27 -16.76 7.53
CA ASP A 11 -1.72 -16.92 7.38
C ASP A 11 -2.42 -15.56 7.12
N LEU A 12 -1.98 -14.50 7.81
CA LEU A 12 -2.54 -13.16 7.66
C LEU A 12 -2.28 -12.58 6.25
N LEU A 13 -1.07 -12.75 5.72
CA LEU A 13 -0.70 -12.22 4.41
C LEU A 13 -1.31 -13.05 3.27
N ASP A 14 -1.51 -14.35 3.49
CA ASP A 14 -2.20 -15.23 2.55
C ASP A 14 -3.70 -14.90 2.48
N GLU A 15 -4.33 -14.56 3.61
CA GLU A 15 -5.74 -14.15 3.68
C GLU A 15 -5.97 -12.73 3.15
N PHE A 16 -5.05 -11.80 3.44
CA PHE A 16 -5.19 -10.38 3.09
C PHE A 16 -4.04 -9.91 2.17
N PRO A 17 -4.12 -10.14 0.85
CA PRO A 17 -3.03 -9.91 -0.10
C PRO A 17 -2.67 -8.43 -0.32
N PHE A 18 -3.49 -7.51 0.20
CA PHE A 18 -3.22 -6.08 0.19
C PHE A 18 -2.31 -5.63 1.35
N LEU A 19 -2.11 -6.48 2.36
CA LEU A 19 -1.17 -6.21 3.44
C LEU A 19 0.27 -6.41 2.96
N THR A 20 1.14 -5.58 3.51
CA THR A 20 2.56 -5.55 3.22
C THR A 20 3.31 -5.75 4.52
N LEU A 21 4.27 -6.67 4.52
CA LEU A 21 5.23 -6.85 5.59
C LEU A 21 6.52 -6.12 5.23
N ILE A 22 6.95 -5.23 6.09
CA ILE A 22 8.18 -4.45 5.92
C ILE A 22 9.08 -4.61 7.14
N LYS A 23 10.37 -4.34 6.93
CA LYS A 23 11.38 -4.26 7.97
C LYS A 23 11.97 -2.86 7.97
N TYR A 24 12.08 -2.27 9.16
CA TYR A 24 12.70 -0.96 9.37
C TYR A 24 13.42 -0.92 10.72
N GLY A 25 14.71 -0.55 10.70
CA GLY A 25 15.50 -0.42 11.93
C GLY A 25 15.56 -1.71 12.77
N GLY A 26 15.49 -2.88 12.13
CA GLY A 26 15.47 -4.19 12.80
C GLY A 26 14.09 -4.64 13.29
N ASN A 27 13.07 -3.78 13.23
CA ASN A 27 11.69 -4.12 13.58
C ASN A 27 10.87 -4.48 12.33
N GLU A 28 9.83 -5.28 12.54
CA GLU A 28 8.88 -5.67 11.51
C GLU A 28 7.58 -4.90 11.70
N TYR A 29 6.94 -4.52 10.59
CA TYR A 29 5.65 -3.86 10.59
C TYR A 29 4.77 -4.45 9.50
N VAL A 30 3.49 -4.62 9.80
CA VAL A 30 2.51 -5.13 8.83
C VAL A 30 1.36 -4.13 8.66
N GLY A 31 0.99 -3.85 7.42
CA GLY A 31 -0.01 -2.84 7.14
C GLY A 31 -0.24 -2.58 5.66
N ILE A 32 -1.02 -1.55 5.35
CA ILE A 32 -1.29 -1.14 3.96
C ILE A 32 -0.35 0.00 3.58
N ILE A 33 0.46 -0.19 2.54
CA ILE A 33 1.29 0.88 1.97
C ILE A 33 0.39 1.98 1.40
N GLN A 34 0.53 3.17 1.95
CA GLN A 34 -0.15 4.37 1.47
C GLN A 34 0.57 4.95 0.25
N ASN A 35 1.89 5.10 0.33
CA ASN A 35 2.74 5.56 -0.76
C ASN A 35 4.20 5.20 -0.47
N MET A 36 4.95 4.82 -1.50
CA MET A 36 6.39 4.60 -1.45
C MET A 36 7.01 5.32 -2.63
N ASP A 37 7.92 6.25 -2.35
CA ASP A 37 8.77 6.89 -3.36
C ASP A 37 10.25 6.61 -3.08
N ASN A 38 11.15 7.35 -3.72
CA ASN A 38 12.58 7.11 -3.61
C ASN A 38 13.18 7.57 -2.26
N ASN A 39 12.46 8.41 -1.51
CA ASN A 39 12.94 9.02 -0.27
C ASN A 39 12.16 8.50 0.94
N LEU A 40 10.84 8.37 0.81
CA LEU A 40 9.93 8.02 1.91
C LEU A 40 8.99 6.87 1.54
N ALA A 41 8.67 6.06 2.54
CA ALA A 41 7.57 5.11 2.51
C ALA A 41 6.59 5.40 3.64
N SER A 42 5.30 5.44 3.36
CA SER A 42 4.24 5.62 4.33
C SER A 42 3.31 4.42 4.35
N MET A 43 2.95 3.95 5.54
CA MET A 43 2.13 2.76 5.77
C MET A 43 1.14 3.00 6.90
N TYR A 44 -0.10 2.56 6.72
CA TYR A 44 -1.02 2.41 7.84
C TYR A 44 -0.71 1.10 8.58
N ASN A 45 -0.08 1.20 9.75
CA ASN A 45 0.35 0.03 10.51
C ASN A 45 -0.85 -0.66 11.18
N PHE A 46 -1.12 -1.91 10.80
CA PHE A 46 -2.24 -2.69 11.31
C PHE A 46 -2.10 -3.01 12.81
N GLU A 47 -0.87 -3.21 13.28
CA GLU A 47 -0.59 -3.51 14.69
C GLU A 47 -0.89 -2.32 15.62
N ASN A 48 -0.87 -1.08 15.12
CA ASN A 48 -1.17 0.12 15.90
C ASN A 48 -2.67 0.33 16.15
N ILE A 49 -3.54 -0.42 15.46
CA ILE A 49 -4.99 -0.35 15.65
C ILE A 49 -5.34 -1.14 16.92
N LYS A 50 -5.89 -0.47 17.93
CA LYS A 50 -6.12 -1.07 19.26
C LYS A 50 -7.43 -1.86 19.35
N ASP A 51 -8.51 -1.32 18.79
CA ASP A 51 -9.84 -1.93 18.85
C ASP A 51 -9.97 -3.04 17.78
N ILE A 52 -10.51 -4.18 18.19
CA ILE A 52 -10.75 -5.31 17.29
C ILE A 52 -11.80 -5.00 16.21
N LYS A 53 -12.80 -4.17 16.53
CA LYS A 53 -13.79 -3.69 15.57
C LYS A 53 -13.14 -2.82 14.51
N ASP A 54 -12.18 -1.99 14.92
CA ASP A 54 -11.43 -1.13 14.00
C ASP A 54 -10.47 -1.92 13.14
N LYS A 55 -9.83 -2.97 13.68
CA LYS A 55 -9.03 -3.90 12.88
C LYS A 55 -9.88 -4.59 11.81
N LYS A 56 -11.07 -5.06 12.18
CA LYS A 56 -11.99 -5.69 11.23
C LYS A 56 -12.38 -4.72 10.12
N LEU A 57 -12.80 -3.51 10.48
CA LEU A 57 -13.15 -2.47 9.51
C LEU A 57 -11.98 -2.10 8.60
N PHE A 58 -10.76 -2.03 9.13
CA PHE A 58 -9.57 -1.76 8.33
C PHE A 58 -9.35 -2.82 7.25
N LEU A 59 -9.54 -4.10 7.59
CA LEU A 59 -9.45 -5.21 6.65
C LEU A 59 -10.60 -5.21 5.65
N GLU A 60 -11.83 -4.94 6.09
CA GLU A 60 -13.02 -4.85 5.23
C GLU A 60 -12.84 -3.74 4.15
N ILE A 61 -12.41 -2.53 4.55
CA ILE A 61 -12.13 -1.45 3.59
C ILE A 61 -10.91 -1.79 2.71
N GLY A 62 -9.91 -2.47 3.27
CA GLY A 62 -8.75 -2.96 2.52
C GLY A 62 -9.13 -3.95 1.42
N GLU A 63 -10.05 -4.86 1.69
CA GLU A 63 -10.57 -5.85 0.75
C GLU A 63 -11.38 -5.17 -0.36
N GLU A 64 -12.27 -4.25 0.01
CA GLU A 64 -13.04 -3.46 -0.95
C GLU A 64 -12.11 -2.65 -1.87
N TRP A 65 -11.09 -2.02 -1.30
CA TRP A 65 -10.07 -1.31 -2.07
C TRP A 65 -9.30 -2.22 -3.02
N TRP A 66 -8.88 -3.39 -2.54
CA TRP A 66 -8.05 -4.31 -3.30
C TRP A 66 -8.80 -4.94 -4.47
N TRP A 67 -10.06 -5.32 -4.30
CA TRP A 67 -10.84 -5.96 -5.36
C TRP A 67 -11.65 -4.96 -6.20
N GLY A 68 -12.03 -3.82 -5.63
CA GLY A 68 -12.85 -2.80 -6.29
C GLY A 68 -12.08 -1.74 -7.08
N THR A 69 -10.75 -1.68 -6.96
CA THR A 69 -9.95 -0.64 -7.63
C THR A 69 -8.84 -1.18 -8.52
N ASN A 70 -8.21 -0.29 -9.30
CA ASN A 70 -7.05 -0.62 -10.12
C ASN A 70 -5.74 -0.73 -9.32
N ARG A 71 -5.77 -0.62 -7.98
CA ARG A 71 -4.61 -0.74 -7.08
C ARG A 71 -3.45 0.19 -7.42
N MET A 72 -3.72 1.29 -8.13
CA MET A 72 -2.74 2.34 -8.39
C MET A 72 -2.97 3.57 -7.52
N ILE A 73 -4.21 3.81 -7.07
CA ILE A 73 -4.56 4.95 -6.23
C ILE A 73 -4.57 4.48 -4.76
N PRO A 74 -3.85 5.17 -3.86
CA PRO A 74 -3.84 4.88 -2.43
C PRO A 74 -5.23 4.78 -1.79
N ILE A 75 -5.39 3.86 -0.85
CA ILE A 75 -6.65 3.59 -0.15
C ILE A 75 -7.26 4.85 0.49
N ASN A 76 -6.42 5.72 1.07
CA ASN A 76 -6.87 6.95 1.71
C ASN A 76 -7.41 8.00 0.73
N ILE A 77 -7.08 7.91 -0.57
CA ILE A 77 -7.63 8.78 -1.60
C ILE A 77 -8.98 8.24 -2.10
N ILE A 78 -9.15 6.91 -2.15
CA ILE A 78 -10.39 6.27 -2.57
C ILE A 78 -11.47 6.38 -1.47
N PHE A 79 -11.12 6.01 -0.23
CA PHE A 79 -12.07 5.92 0.89
C PHE A 79 -12.04 7.10 1.85
N LYS A 80 -11.22 8.13 1.60
CA LYS A 80 -11.12 9.42 2.33
C LYS A 80 -11.69 9.40 3.75
N ASN A 81 -12.98 9.77 3.89
CA ASN A 81 -13.68 9.95 5.17
C ASN A 81 -13.74 8.65 5.98
N ASP A 82 -14.02 7.53 5.32
CA ASP A 82 -14.14 6.22 5.97
C ASP A 82 -12.78 5.71 6.47
N PHE A 83 -11.70 6.20 5.86
CA PHE A 83 -10.33 5.83 6.21
C PHE A 83 -9.62 6.82 7.14
N GLU A 84 -10.18 8.01 7.38
CA GLU A 84 -9.54 9.05 8.19
C GLU A 84 -9.25 8.60 9.62
N LYS A 85 -10.11 7.74 10.20
CA LYS A 85 -9.94 7.20 11.55
C LYS A 85 -8.61 6.45 11.75
N PHE A 86 -8.01 5.94 10.67
CA PHE A 86 -6.74 5.20 10.73
C PHE A 86 -5.51 6.11 10.60
N LYS A 87 -5.69 7.42 10.38
CA LYS A 87 -4.60 8.40 10.32
C LYS A 87 -3.62 8.35 11.51
N PRO A 88 -4.05 8.13 12.77
CA PRO A 88 -3.12 7.97 13.89
C PRO A 88 -2.20 6.74 13.78
N CYS A 89 -2.55 5.77 12.94
CA CYS A 89 -1.75 4.56 12.71
C CYS A 89 -0.77 4.70 11.53
N LEU A 90 -0.76 5.86 10.85
CA LEU A 90 0.13 6.12 9.73
C LEU A 90 1.57 6.30 10.22
N LEU A 91 2.46 5.44 9.76
CA LEU A 91 3.90 5.53 9.96
C LEU A 91 4.57 5.96 8.66
N THR A 92 5.66 6.73 8.80
CA THR A 92 6.50 7.17 7.68
C THR A 92 7.94 6.80 7.96
N PHE A 93 8.59 6.21 6.97
CA PHE A 93 9.93 5.66 7.03
C PHE A 93 10.82 6.32 5.96
N SER A 94 12.10 6.48 6.27
CA SER A 94 13.12 6.77 5.26
C SER A 94 13.47 5.50 4.48
N ILE A 95 13.60 5.60 3.16
CA ILE A 95 13.87 4.44 2.29
C ILE A 95 15.22 3.78 2.58
N LYS A 96 16.20 4.52 3.10
CA LYS A 96 17.57 4.00 3.34
C LYS A 96 17.60 2.72 4.18
N ASP A 97 16.74 2.64 5.19
CA ASP A 97 16.69 1.52 6.14
C ASP A 97 15.37 0.74 6.04
N PHE A 98 14.65 0.91 4.93
CA PHE A 98 13.33 0.32 4.69
C PHE A 98 13.43 -0.83 3.69
N GLU A 99 12.97 -2.00 4.09
CA GLU A 99 12.96 -3.20 3.26
C GLU A 99 11.53 -3.77 3.18
N VAL A 100 11.06 -4.04 1.97
CA VAL A 100 9.79 -4.75 1.77
C VAL A 100 10.08 -6.25 1.77
N LEU A 101 9.58 -6.96 2.78
CA LEU A 101 9.75 -8.40 2.88
C LEU A 101 8.72 -9.15 2.05
N HIS A 102 7.46 -8.69 2.06
CA HIS A 102 6.34 -9.26 1.31
C HIS A 102 5.22 -8.25 1.07
N GLY A 103 4.42 -8.46 0.04
CA GLY A 103 3.21 -7.69 -0.26
C GLY A 103 3.41 -6.53 -1.25
N PRO A 104 2.32 -5.84 -1.62
CA PRO A 104 2.33 -4.84 -2.67
C PRO A 104 2.84 -3.48 -2.21
N THR A 105 3.42 -2.71 -3.13
CA THR A 105 3.73 -1.29 -2.91
C THR A 105 3.04 -0.42 -3.94
N ILE A 106 2.80 0.83 -3.57
CA ILE A 106 2.15 1.81 -4.45
C ILE A 106 2.98 3.08 -4.46
N SER A 107 3.06 3.74 -5.63
CA SER A 107 3.76 5.01 -5.76
C SER A 107 2.93 5.98 -6.58
N LEU A 108 2.59 7.12 -6.00
CA LEU A 108 1.89 8.20 -6.71
C LEU A 108 2.71 8.71 -7.91
N ASN A 109 4.04 8.66 -7.82
CA ASN A 109 4.94 9.03 -8.91
C ASN A 109 4.71 8.18 -10.17
N ASN A 110 4.41 6.89 -10.01
CA ASN A 110 4.14 5.98 -11.13
C ASN A 110 2.86 6.35 -11.88
N ILE A 111 1.88 6.95 -11.19
CA ILE A 111 0.63 7.42 -11.81
C ILE A 111 0.91 8.68 -12.66
N ILE A 112 1.70 9.61 -12.12
CA ILE A 112 2.03 10.88 -12.78
C ILE A 112 2.83 10.62 -14.05
N GLN A 113 3.86 9.77 -14.00
CA GLN A 113 4.70 9.47 -15.17
C GLN A 113 3.93 8.80 -16.31
N LYS A 114 2.95 7.93 -16.00
CA LYS A 114 2.09 7.30 -17.02
C LYS A 114 1.20 8.32 -17.75
N ARG A 115 0.80 9.43 -17.11
CA ARG A 115 0.01 10.49 -17.77
C ARG A 115 0.82 11.29 -18.78
N VAL A 116 2.12 11.50 -18.54
CA VAL A 116 3.00 12.28 -19.43
C VAL A 116 3.35 11.54 -20.73
N LYS A 117 3.34 10.20 -20.73
CA LYS A 117 3.66 9.38 -21.92
C LYS A 117 2.49 9.14 -22.89
N ARG A 118 1.35 9.82 -22.76
CA ARG A 118 0.33 9.81 -23.83
C ARG A 118 0.91 10.51 -25.07
N ARG A 119 1.55 9.73 -25.96
CA ARG A 119 1.96 10.18 -27.30
C ARG A 119 0.78 10.87 -27.96
N ASN A 120 1.00 12.08 -28.47
CA ASN A 120 0.05 12.79 -29.31
C ASN A 120 -0.04 12.01 -30.64
N ILE A 121 -1.00 11.09 -30.76
CA ILE A 121 -1.18 10.30 -31.98
C ILE A 121 -1.91 11.21 -32.97
N GLN A 122 -1.16 11.82 -33.89
CA GLN A 122 -1.77 12.51 -35.02
C GLN A 122 -2.37 11.44 -35.94
N LEU A 123 -3.70 11.42 -36.07
CA LEU A 123 -4.41 10.55 -37.01
C LEU A 123 -3.97 10.91 -38.43
N VAL A 124 -3.03 10.15 -38.99
CA VAL A 124 -2.70 10.25 -40.41
C VAL A 124 -3.81 9.53 -41.18
N ARG A 125 -4.74 10.29 -41.76
CA ARG A 125 -5.69 9.76 -42.75
C ARG A 125 -4.88 9.24 -43.94
N ARG A 126 -5.01 7.95 -44.26
CA ARG A 126 -4.57 7.43 -45.56
C ARG A 126 -5.65 7.76 -46.59
N MET A 127 -5.26 8.36 -47.71
CA MET A 127 -6.08 8.49 -48.93
C MET A 127 -6.35 7.12 -49.53
#